data_AF-A0A4U5QIE5-F1
#
_entry.id   AF-A0A4U5QIE5-F1
#
_cell.length_a   1.000
_cell.length_b   1.000
_cell.length_c   1.000
_cell.angle_alpha   90.00
_cell.angle_beta   90.00
_cell.angle_gamma   90.00
#
_symmetry.space_group_name_H-M   'P 1'
#
loop_
_entity.id
_entity.type
_entity.pdbx_description
1 polymer ?
#
loop_
_entity_poly.entity_id
_entity_poly.type
_entity_poly.pdbx_seq_one_letter_code
_entity_poly.pdbx_strand_id
1 'polypeptide(L)'
;MPYFLPLLIKFRTTFSLLLHSVFGAGPNFHFCSSPENFTANGPYESNLNKLTSYLYYKAPPTGFGKGSRGHTPDQTYGLALCRGDVSTSDCKTCVVEASSEI
;
A
#
# COMPACT_ATOMS: atom_id res chain seq x y z
N MET A 1 -47.55 0.59 -35.54
CA MET A 1 -48.06 -0.77 -35.84
C MET A 1 -47.43 -1.74 -34.86
N PRO A 2 -48.22 -2.67 -34.29
CA PRO A 2 -48.26 -3.14 -32.90
C PRO A 2 -47.29 -4.33 -32.69
N TYR A 3 -47.06 -4.94 -31.51
CA TYR A 3 -47.94 -5.79 -30.70
C TYR A 3 -47.32 -5.89 -29.28
N PHE A 4 -48.06 -5.55 -28.21
CA PHE A 4 -48.95 -6.41 -27.41
C PHE A 4 -48.22 -7.20 -26.30
N LEU A 5 -48.41 -6.74 -25.05
CA LEU A 5 -48.12 -7.45 -23.80
C LEU A 5 -49.08 -8.65 -23.67
N PRO A 6 -48.73 -9.74 -22.96
CA PRO A 6 -49.19 -9.78 -21.57
C PRO A 6 -48.31 -10.55 -20.56
N LEU A 7 -48.57 -10.23 -19.29
CA LEU A 7 -48.44 -11.04 -18.09
C LEU A 7 -47.05 -11.30 -17.46
N LEU A 8 -46.79 -10.47 -16.45
CA LEU A 8 -46.53 -10.80 -15.04
C LEU A 8 -45.39 -11.78 -14.68
N ILE A 9 -44.54 -11.24 -13.81
CA ILE A 9 -43.45 -11.87 -13.04
C ILE A 9 -42.17 -12.06 -13.83
N LYS A 10 -41.29 -11.05 -13.80
CA LYS A 10 -39.88 -11.28 -13.44
C LYS A 10 -39.41 -10.15 -12.53
N PHE A 11 -39.26 -10.53 -11.25
CA PHE A 11 -38.63 -9.85 -10.13
C PHE A 11 -37.88 -8.55 -10.50
N ARG A 12 -38.28 -7.43 -9.89
CA ARG A 12 -37.43 -6.25 -9.67
C ARG A 12 -36.22 -6.69 -8.83
N THR A 13 -35.28 -7.39 -9.44
CA THR A 13 -33.93 -7.50 -8.92
C THR A 13 -33.29 -6.18 -9.31
N THR A 14 -33.41 -5.18 -8.44
CA THR A 14 -32.40 -4.13 -8.40
C THR A 14 -31.08 -4.86 -8.27
N PHE A 15 -30.32 -4.95 -9.36
CA PHE A 15 -28.94 -5.38 -9.32
C PHE A 15 -28.19 -4.24 -8.62
N SER A 16 -28.36 -4.17 -7.30
CA SER A 16 -27.46 -3.43 -6.44
C SER A 16 -26.13 -4.13 -6.60
N LEU A 17 -25.27 -3.55 -7.46
CA LEU A 17 -23.84 -3.74 -7.35
C LEU A 17 -23.47 -3.23 -5.96
N LEU A 18 -23.57 -4.12 -4.97
CA LEU A 18 -22.89 -3.95 -3.71
C LEU A 18 -21.41 -3.89 -4.09
N LEU A 19 -20.88 -2.67 -4.17
CA LEU A 19 -19.45 -2.41 -4.07
C LEU A 19 -19.06 -2.90 -2.68
N HIS A 20 -18.85 -4.20 -2.55
CA HIS A 20 -18.14 -4.76 -1.42
C HIS A 20 -16.73 -4.21 -1.58
N SER A 21 -16.36 -3.21 -0.77
CA SER A 21 -14.97 -2.96 -0.47
C SER A 21 -14.46 -4.25 0.16
N VAL A 22 -13.81 -5.08 -0.64
CA VAL A 22 -13.06 -6.22 -0.12
C VAL A 22 -11.88 -5.61 0.61
N PHE A 23 -12.05 -5.38 1.92
CA PHE A 23 -10.93 -5.19 2.82
C PHE A 23 -10.22 -6.52 2.91
N GLY A 24 -9.33 -6.78 1.94
CA GLY A 24 -8.30 -7.77 2.10
C GLY A 24 -7.35 -7.26 3.18
N ALA A 25 -7.64 -7.56 4.44
CA ALA A 25 -6.62 -7.60 5.47
C ALA A 25 -5.73 -8.81 5.12
N GLY A 26 -4.83 -8.62 4.16
CA GLY A 26 -3.73 -9.56 3.96
C GLY A 26 -2.98 -9.65 5.29
N PRO A 27 -2.48 -10.83 5.70
CA PRO A 27 -1.71 -10.91 6.92
C PRO A 27 -0.52 -9.96 6.82
N ASN A 28 -0.44 -8.98 7.71
CA ASN A 28 0.78 -8.18 7.89
C ASN A 28 1.83 -9.14 8.45
N PHE A 29 2.85 -9.43 7.66
CA PHE A 29 3.97 -10.26 8.09
C PHE A 29 5.26 -9.47 7.96
N HIS A 30 6.14 -9.64 8.96
CA HIS A 30 7.46 -9.03 8.98
C HIS A 30 8.50 -10.12 8.79
N PHE A 31 9.48 -9.85 7.93
CA PHE A 31 10.63 -10.72 7.73
C PHE A 31 11.91 -9.92 7.95
N CYS A 32 12.64 -10.26 9.00
CA CYS A 32 13.95 -9.68 9.31
C CYS A 32 15.03 -10.69 8.91
N SER A 33 16.02 -10.25 8.13
CA SER A 33 17.09 -11.14 7.65
C SER A 33 18.02 -11.64 8.77
N SER A 34 18.08 -10.90 9.89
CA SER A 34 18.85 -11.23 11.08
C SER A 34 18.01 -10.87 12.32
N PRO A 35 18.14 -11.61 13.43
CA PRO A 35 17.61 -11.18 14.73
C PRO A 35 18.42 -10.04 15.35
N GLU A 36 19.59 -9.71 14.80
CA GLU A 36 20.43 -8.61 15.28
C GLU A 36 19.91 -7.24 14.80
N ASN A 37 19.96 -6.26 15.71
CA ASN A 37 19.64 -4.87 15.39
C ASN A 37 20.89 -4.11 14.93
N PHE A 38 20.69 -3.10 14.09
CA PHE A 38 21.75 -2.13 13.78
C PHE A 38 22.07 -1.28 15.02
N THR A 39 23.24 -0.61 15.01
CA THR A 39 23.63 0.31 16.08
C THR A 39 22.68 1.50 16.14
N ALA A 40 21.96 1.64 17.26
CA ALA A 40 21.07 2.77 17.50
C ALA A 40 21.83 4.11 17.44
N ASN A 41 21.14 5.13 16.93
CA ASN A 41 21.67 6.46 16.60
C ASN A 41 22.83 6.45 15.61
N GLY A 42 23.00 5.35 14.85
CA GLY A 42 24.06 5.18 13.88
C GLY A 42 23.76 5.82 12.51
N PRO A 43 24.77 5.89 11.62
CA PRO A 43 24.61 6.36 10.25
C PRO A 43 23.60 5.52 9.46
N TYR A 44 23.56 4.21 9.66
CA TYR A 44 22.55 3.33 9.04
C TYR A 44 21.13 3.74 9.41
N GLU A 45 20.85 3.99 10.70
CA GLU A 45 19.53 4.44 11.17
C GLU A 45 19.13 5.78 10.53
N SER A 46 20.05 6.75 10.52
CA SER A 46 19.81 8.05 9.86
C SER A 46 19.48 7.88 8.37
N ASN A 47 20.19 6.98 7.69
CA ASN A 47 19.96 6.70 6.28
C ASN A 47 18.64 5.94 6.05
N LEU A 48 18.26 5.04 6.95
CA LEU A 48 16.98 4.33 6.92
C LEU A 48 15.82 5.32 7.10
N ASN A 49 15.90 6.22 8.08
CA ASN A 49 14.91 7.27 8.32
C ASN A 49 14.75 8.23 7.12
N LYS A 50 15.86 8.57 6.44
CA LYS A 50 15.82 9.36 5.20
C LYS A 50 15.18 8.58 4.05
N LEU A 51 15.38 7.27 4.00
CA LEU A 51 14.84 6.40 2.96
C LEU A 51 13.32 6.23 3.13
N THR A 52 12.84 5.94 4.33
CA THR A 52 11.40 5.84 4.63
C THR A 52 10.68 7.16 4.34
N SER A 53 11.27 8.29 4.78
CA SER A 53 10.78 9.64 4.46
C SER A 53 10.72 9.90 2.95
N TYR A 54 11.71 9.40 2.19
CA TYR A 54 11.70 9.54 0.74
C TYR A 54 10.62 8.69 0.07
N LEU A 55 10.43 7.44 0.51
CA LEU A 55 9.43 6.53 -0.04
C LEU A 55 8.00 7.02 0.25
N TYR A 56 7.77 7.65 1.40
CA TYR A 56 6.53 8.35 1.72
C TYR A 56 6.10 9.35 0.64
N TYR A 57 7.03 10.09 0.06
CA TYR A 57 6.73 11.01 -1.03
C TYR A 57 6.71 10.32 -2.40
N LYS A 58 7.55 9.29 -2.59
CA LYS A 58 7.80 8.71 -3.91
C LYS A 58 6.77 7.66 -4.33
N ALA A 59 6.20 6.91 -3.39
CA ALA A 59 5.26 5.83 -3.68
C ALA A 59 3.83 6.31 -4.05
N PRO A 60 3.21 7.29 -3.36
CA PRO A 60 1.81 7.65 -3.62
C PRO A 60 1.45 7.98 -5.08
N PRO A 61 2.24 8.77 -5.84
CA PRO A 61 1.83 9.20 -7.18
C PRO A 61 1.56 8.06 -8.18
N THR A 62 2.24 6.93 -8.03
CA THR A 62 2.14 5.77 -8.95
C THR A 62 1.84 4.46 -8.22
N GLY A 63 1.64 4.50 -6.91
CA GLY A 63 1.56 3.32 -6.04
C GLY A 63 2.89 2.58 -5.87
N PHE A 64 4.02 3.11 -6.35
CA PHE A 64 5.33 2.46 -6.26
C PHE A 64 6.47 3.46 -6.16
N GLY A 65 7.43 3.18 -5.28
CA GLY A 65 8.68 3.95 -5.19
C GLY A 65 9.84 3.06 -4.78
N LYS A 66 11.05 3.39 -5.26
CA LYS A 66 12.30 2.75 -4.83
C LYS A 66 13.40 3.79 -4.70
N GLY A 67 14.41 3.50 -3.87
CA GLY A 67 15.57 4.37 -3.74
C GLY A 67 16.63 3.81 -2.79
N SER A 68 17.64 4.64 -2.57
CA SER A 68 18.72 4.39 -1.62
C SER A 68 19.10 5.67 -0.89
N ARG A 69 19.70 5.55 0.31
CA ARG A 69 20.23 6.69 1.08
C ARG A 69 21.56 6.34 1.74
N GLY A 70 22.41 7.35 1.88
CA GLY A 70 23.75 7.16 2.42
C GLY A 70 24.77 6.68 1.40
N HIS A 71 25.93 6.29 1.90
CA HIS A 71 27.06 5.75 1.14
C HIS A 71 27.62 4.55 1.90
N THR A 72 28.37 3.69 1.21
CA THR A 72 29.06 2.54 1.82
C THR A 72 29.91 3.00 3.03
N PRO A 73 29.84 2.29 4.18
CA PRO A 73 29.16 1.01 4.41
C PRO A 73 27.66 1.13 4.78
N ASP A 74 27.17 2.30 5.15
CA ASP A 74 25.84 2.49 5.75
C ASP A 74 24.73 2.80 4.74
N GLN A 75 24.92 2.44 3.47
CA GLN A 75 23.95 2.72 2.43
C GLN A 75 22.72 1.83 2.58
N THR A 76 21.55 2.45 2.68
CA THR A 76 20.25 1.76 2.75
C THR A 76 19.61 1.68 1.37
N TYR A 77 18.86 0.62 1.12
CA TYR A 77 18.08 0.39 -0.09
C TYR A 77 16.67 -0.03 0.30
N GLY A 78 15.69 0.37 -0.51
CA GLY A 78 14.31 -0.02 -0.23
C GLY A 78 13.34 0.40 -1.31
N LEU A 79 12.12 -0.13 -1.17
CA LEU A 79 10.98 0.16 -2.01
C LEU A 79 9.71 0.16 -1.18
N ALA A 80 8.69 0.84 -1.68
CA ALA A 80 7.33 0.81 -1.16
C ALA A 80 6.38 0.53 -2.32
N LEU A 81 5.41 -0.34 -2.08
CA LEU A 81 4.40 -0.77 -3.05
C LEU A 81 3.04 -0.71 -2.38
N CYS A 82 2.15 0.10 -2.95
CA CYS A 82 0.76 0.20 -2.56
C CYS A 82 -0.09 -0.70 -3.43
N ARG A 83 -1.24 -1.11 -2.91
CA ARG A 83 -2.24 -1.87 -3.66
C ARG A 83 -2.81 -1.00 -4.80
N GLY A 84 -3.09 -1.57 -5.97
CA GLY A 84 -3.44 -0.79 -7.16
C GLY A 84 -4.82 -0.12 -7.15
N ASP A 85 -5.67 -0.47 -6.19
CA ASP A 85 -7.06 -0.01 -6.03
C ASP A 85 -7.23 1.01 -4.90
N VAL A 86 -6.16 1.41 -4.19
CA VAL A 86 -6.25 2.39 -3.10
C VAL A 86 -5.96 3.81 -3.58
N SER A 87 -6.49 4.80 -2.85
CA SER A 87 -6.23 6.20 -3.16
C SER A 87 -4.77 6.60 -2.88
N THR A 88 -4.32 7.71 -3.46
CA THR A 88 -3.01 8.32 -3.14
C THR A 88 -2.87 8.62 -1.65
N SER A 89 -3.94 9.06 -0.97
CA SER A 89 -3.94 9.29 0.47
C SER A 89 -3.80 8.01 1.26
N ASP A 90 -4.51 6.94 0.89
CA ASP A 90 -4.43 5.66 1.60
C ASP A 90 -3.06 5.01 1.41
N CYS A 91 -2.51 5.08 0.20
CA CYS A 91 -1.14 4.66 -0.08
C CYS A 91 -0.14 5.41 0.81
N LYS A 92 -0.32 6.73 0.95
CA LYS A 92 0.53 7.57 1.80
C LYS A 92 0.43 7.17 3.27
N THR A 93 -0.77 6.94 3.79
CA THR A 93 -0.98 6.46 5.17
C THR A 93 -0.34 5.09 5.38
N CYS A 94 -0.57 4.15 4.47
CA CYS A 94 -0.01 2.80 4.53
C CYS A 94 1.52 2.80 4.56
N VAL A 95 2.18 3.66 3.77
CA VAL A 95 3.65 3.78 3.78
C VAL A 95 4.17 4.33 5.12
N VAL A 96 3.45 5.25 5.76
CA VAL A 96 3.83 5.77 7.10
C VAL A 96 3.67 4.68 8.15
N GLU A 97 2.52 4.02 8.18
CA GLU A 97 2.22 2.96 9.15
C GLU A 97 3.23 1.81 9.02
N ALA A 98 3.48 1.33 7.79
CA ALA A 98 4.48 0.30 7.54
C ALA A 98 5.88 0.74 7.99
N SER A 99 6.25 2.02 7.82
CA SER A 99 7.56 2.54 8.27
C SER A 99 7.70 2.63 9.78
N SER A 100 6.60 2.61 10.54
CA SER A 100 6.61 2.63 12.01
C SER A 100 6.69 1.24 12.64
N GLU A 101 6.51 0.19 11.84
CA GLU A 101 6.56 -1.22 12.27
C GLU A 101 7.90 -1.90 11.95
N ILE A 102 8.87 -1.17 11.40
CA ILE A 102 10.23 -1.62 11.04
C ILE A 102 11.24 -1.04 12.03
#